data_AF-A0A951V8N7-F1
#
_entry.id   AF-A0A951V8N7-F1
#
_cell.length_a   1.000
_cell.length_b   1.000
_cell.length_c   1.000
_cell.angle_alpha   90.00
_cell.angle_beta   90.00
_cell.angle_gamma   90.00
#
_symmetry.space_group_name_H-M   'P 1'
#
loop_
_entity.id
_entity.type
_entity.pdbx_description
1 polymer ?
#
loop_
_entity_poly.entity_id
_entity_poly.type
_entity_poly.pdbx_seq_one_letter_code
_entity_poly.pdbx_strand_id
1 'polypeptide(L)'
;MRKTRLSLAFAVIAFFAFIGFASAQTAKLQIIHNSADAAVDEVDIYVNGASFLTDVGFRQATNFMNVPAGVDLNIVVAPAGAGIENGVGPVTVNLTENETYIAIASGIVSASGYDPASPFSLEVFAGARETAVE
;
A
#
# COMPACT_ATOMS: atom_id res chain seq x y z
N MET A 1 -17.02 -45.92 62.88
CA MET A 1 -15.98 -46.11 61.85
C MET A 1 -16.34 -45.23 60.65
N ARG A 2 -15.69 -44.07 60.51
CA ARG A 2 -14.78 -43.71 59.39
C ARG A 2 -15.38 -43.71 57.96
N LYS A 3 -15.54 -42.47 57.46
CA LYS A 3 -15.11 -41.95 56.13
C LYS A 3 -16.05 -42.26 54.95
N THR A 4 -16.38 -41.36 54.02
CA THR A 4 -15.64 -40.24 53.40
C THR A 4 -16.61 -39.18 52.82
N ARG A 5 -16.24 -37.90 52.88
CA ARG A 5 -16.87 -36.79 52.16
C ARG A 5 -16.46 -36.84 50.68
N LEU A 6 -17.41 -36.76 49.74
CA LEU A 6 -17.12 -36.54 48.32
C LEU A 6 -17.57 -35.13 47.94
N SER A 7 -16.64 -34.19 47.97
CA SER A 7 -16.85 -32.82 47.48
C SER A 7 -16.58 -32.82 45.98
N LEU A 8 -17.63 -32.67 45.17
CA LEU A 8 -17.52 -32.48 43.72
C LEU A 8 -17.15 -31.01 43.47
N ALA A 9 -15.87 -30.72 43.31
CA ALA A 9 -15.40 -29.40 42.91
C ALA A 9 -15.71 -29.18 41.42
N PHE A 10 -16.57 -28.22 41.12
CA PHE A 10 -16.73 -27.66 39.77
C PHE A 10 -15.50 -26.82 39.43
N ALA A 11 -14.63 -27.33 38.56
CA ALA A 11 -13.57 -26.52 37.96
C ALA A 11 -14.15 -25.76 36.76
N VAL A 12 -14.54 -24.50 36.97
CA VAL A 12 -14.77 -23.55 35.88
C VAL A 12 -13.40 -23.04 35.44
N ILE A 13 -12.85 -23.63 34.37
CA ILE A 13 -11.66 -23.09 33.70
C ILE A 13 -12.14 -21.92 32.85
N ALA A 14 -11.99 -20.70 33.37
CA ALA A 14 -12.14 -19.49 32.59
C ALA A 14 -10.91 -19.34 31.69
N PHE A 15 -11.02 -19.79 30.44
CA PHE A 15 -10.06 -19.47 29.39
C PHE A 15 -10.33 -18.03 28.92
N PHE A 16 -9.77 -17.05 29.63
CA PHE A 16 -9.70 -15.69 29.10
C PHE A 16 -8.64 -15.68 27.99
N ALA A 17 -9.10 -15.82 26.74
CA ALA A 17 -8.28 -15.51 25.59
C ALA A 17 -7.96 -14.00 25.65
N PHE A 18 -6.70 -13.69 25.98
CA PHE A 18 -6.18 -12.34 25.79
C PHE A 18 -6.09 -12.10 24.28
N ILE A 19 -7.13 -11.52 23.70
CA ILE A 19 -7.08 -11.06 22.31
C ILE A 19 -6.14 -9.85 22.32
N GLY A 20 -4.88 -10.09 22.03
CA GLY A 20 -3.94 -9.02 21.74
C GLY A 20 -4.42 -8.29 20.50
N PHE A 21 -4.88 -7.05 20.66
CA PHE A 21 -5.10 -6.16 19.54
C PHE A 21 -3.73 -5.74 19.02
N ALA A 22 -3.21 -6.43 18.00
CA ALA A 22 -2.09 -5.91 17.24
C ALA A 22 -2.58 -4.68 16.48
N SER A 23 -2.16 -3.49 16.90
CA SER A 23 -2.31 -2.30 16.08
C SER A 23 -1.37 -2.47 14.88
N ALA A 24 -1.93 -2.54 13.67
CA ALA A 24 -1.11 -2.52 12.47
C ALA A 24 -0.45 -1.14 12.39
N GLN A 25 0.89 -1.11 12.35
CA GLN A 25 1.64 0.11 12.08
C GLN A 25 1.26 0.59 10.67
N THR A 26 0.87 1.86 10.54
CA THR A 26 0.46 2.43 9.25
C THR A 26 1.27 3.68 8.88
N ALA A 27 1.45 3.87 7.59
CA ALA A 27 1.92 5.10 6.97
C ALA A 27 0.82 5.62 6.03
N LYS A 28 0.90 6.88 5.61
CA LYS A 28 0.01 7.44 4.59
C LYS A 28 0.73 7.53 3.26
N LEU A 29 0.06 7.11 2.19
CA LEU A 29 0.58 7.16 0.83
C LEU A 29 -0.42 7.81 -0.11
N GLN A 30 0.04 8.81 -0.87
CA GLN A 30 -0.63 9.32 -2.06
C GLN A 30 0.18 8.93 -3.28
N ILE A 31 -0.49 8.53 -4.36
CA ILE A 31 0.15 8.19 -5.62
C ILE A 31 -0.26 9.23 -6.66
N ILE A 32 0.70 9.72 -7.42
CA ILE A 32 0.52 10.71 -8.47
C ILE A 32 0.91 10.06 -9.79
N HIS A 33 0.01 10.09 -10.76
CA HIS A 33 0.33 9.68 -12.12
C HIS A 33 0.78 10.90 -12.93
N ASN A 34 2.07 10.95 -13.26
CA ASN A 34 2.72 12.03 -13.99
C ASN A 34 3.53 11.54 -15.21
N SER A 35 3.22 10.35 -15.72
CA SER A 35 3.75 9.87 -17.00
C SER A 35 2.93 10.50 -18.13
N ALA A 36 3.57 11.26 -19.01
CA ALA A 36 2.93 11.96 -20.13
C ALA A 36 2.76 11.05 -21.37
N ASP A 37 2.93 9.75 -21.19
CA ASP A 37 2.82 8.76 -22.25
C ASP A 37 1.35 8.42 -22.54
N ALA A 38 0.93 8.66 -23.78
CA ALA A 38 -0.43 8.45 -24.24
C ALA A 38 -0.85 6.97 -24.25
N ALA A 39 0.12 6.04 -24.23
CA ALA A 39 -0.17 4.61 -24.08
C ALA A 39 -0.65 4.25 -22.67
N VAL A 40 -0.45 5.13 -21.69
CA VAL A 40 -0.84 4.96 -20.29
C VAL A 40 -1.53 6.23 -19.79
N ASP A 41 -2.58 6.68 -20.49
CA ASP A 41 -3.39 7.84 -20.05
C ASP A 41 -4.06 7.60 -18.67
N GLU A 42 -4.31 6.34 -18.34
CA GLU A 42 -4.80 5.86 -17.05
C GLU A 42 -3.99 4.64 -16.59
N VAL A 43 -3.77 4.52 -15.28
CA VAL A 43 -3.01 3.42 -14.68
C VAL A 43 -3.74 2.75 -13.51
N ASP A 44 -3.52 1.45 -13.40
CA ASP A 44 -3.87 0.64 -12.24
C ASP A 44 -2.65 0.47 -11.33
N ILE A 45 -2.86 0.59 -10.02
CA ILE A 45 -1.82 0.37 -9.02
C ILE A 45 -2.10 -0.92 -8.26
N TYR A 46 -1.05 -1.73 -8.12
CA TYR A 46 -1.05 -2.94 -7.32
C TYR A 46 -0.06 -2.80 -6.17
N VAL A 47 -0.47 -3.28 -5.00
CA VAL A 47 0.39 -3.36 -3.81
C VAL A 47 0.40 -4.81 -3.34
N ASN A 48 1.60 -5.39 -3.21
CA ASN A 48 1.79 -6.79 -2.81
C ASN A 48 1.00 -7.79 -3.67
N GLY A 49 0.87 -7.49 -4.97
CA GLY A 49 0.16 -8.35 -5.93
C GLY A 49 -1.36 -8.19 -5.96
N ALA A 50 -1.95 -7.40 -5.06
CA ALA A 50 -3.38 -7.11 -5.04
C ALA A 50 -3.67 -5.75 -5.69
N SER A 51 -4.81 -5.64 -6.38
CA SER A 51 -5.29 -4.34 -6.89
C SER A 51 -5.55 -3.40 -5.72
N PHE A 52 -4.95 -2.22 -5.80
CA PHE A 52 -5.02 -1.19 -4.76
C PHE A 52 -5.88 -0.02 -5.21
N LEU A 53 -5.63 0.47 -6.43
CA LEU A 53 -6.37 1.55 -7.08
C LEU A 53 -6.46 1.27 -8.58
N THR A 54 -7.52 1.74 -9.22
CA THR A 54 -7.71 1.61 -10.66
C THR A 54 -7.99 2.97 -11.30
N ASP A 55 -7.74 3.05 -12.61
CA ASP A 55 -8.14 4.18 -13.46
C ASP A 55 -7.61 5.54 -12.98
N VAL A 56 -6.38 5.58 -12.45
CA VAL A 56 -5.74 6.84 -12.05
C VAL A 56 -5.25 7.56 -13.29
N GLY A 57 -5.88 8.68 -13.64
CA GLY A 57 -5.58 9.42 -14.87
C GLY A 57 -4.32 10.28 -14.82
N PHE A 58 -3.79 10.64 -15.98
CA PHE A 58 -2.64 11.53 -16.10
C PHE A 58 -2.87 12.88 -15.38
N ARG A 59 -1.85 13.31 -14.62
CA ARG A 59 -1.85 14.49 -13.75
C ARG A 59 -2.89 14.45 -12.63
N GLN A 60 -3.39 13.26 -12.30
CA GLN A 60 -4.21 13.05 -11.12
C GLN A 60 -3.37 12.51 -9.97
N ALA A 61 -3.85 12.82 -8.77
CA ALA A 61 -3.33 12.29 -7.53
C ALA A 61 -4.46 11.60 -6.78
N THR A 62 -4.15 10.50 -6.11
CA THR A 62 -5.09 9.79 -5.26
C THR A 62 -5.34 10.58 -3.98
N ASN A 63 -6.31 10.15 -3.17
CA ASN A 63 -6.32 10.57 -1.77
C ASN A 63 -5.10 9.98 -1.03
N PHE A 64 -4.72 10.57 0.10
CA PHE A 64 -3.83 9.91 1.04
C PHE A 64 -4.55 8.72 1.67
N MET A 65 -3.97 7.53 1.55
CA MET A 65 -4.56 6.30 2.07
C MET A 65 -3.61 5.63 3.06
N ASN A 66 -4.17 4.96 4.06
CA ASN A 66 -3.38 4.19 5.02
C ASN A 66 -2.86 2.91 4.37
N VAL A 67 -1.57 2.66 4.51
CA VAL A 67 -0.88 1.44 4.07
C VAL A 67 -0.03 0.88 5.22
N PRO A 68 0.27 -0.43 5.21
CA PRO A 68 1.15 -1.01 6.23
C PRO A 68 2.53 -0.33 6.27
N ALA A 69 3.03 -0.08 7.48
CA ALA A 69 4.36 0.45 7.74
C ALA A 69 5.24 -0.57 8.44
N GLY A 70 6.57 -0.36 8.41
CA GLY A 70 7.57 -1.26 8.99
C GLY A 70 7.71 -2.60 8.26
N VAL A 71 7.05 -2.75 7.12
CA VAL A 71 7.08 -3.94 6.25
C VAL A 71 7.31 -3.53 4.80
N ASP A 72 7.86 -4.44 4.01
CA ASP A 72 8.09 -4.20 2.59
C ASP A 72 6.76 -4.21 1.82
N LEU A 73 6.55 -3.15 1.04
CA LEU A 73 5.46 -3.02 0.09
C LEU A 73 6.02 -3.09 -1.33
N ASN A 74 5.52 -4.01 -2.13
CA ASN A 74 5.86 -4.14 -3.53
C ASN A 74 4.80 -3.43 -4.38
N ILE A 75 5.17 -2.28 -4.95
CA ILE A 75 4.27 -1.48 -5.76
C ILE A 75 4.52 -1.75 -7.24
N VAL A 76 3.47 -2.07 -7.99
CA VAL A 76 3.48 -2.21 -9.45
C VAL A 76 2.47 -1.24 -10.04
N VAL A 77 2.85 -0.56 -11.12
CA VAL A 77 1.96 0.36 -11.86
C VAL A 77 1.77 -0.21 -13.26
N ALA A 78 0.52 -0.47 -13.66
CA ALA A 78 0.19 -1.05 -14.96
C ALA A 78 -0.74 -0.13 -15.76
N PRO A 79 -0.76 -0.22 -17.09
CA PRO A 79 -1.82 0.39 -17.88
C PRO A 79 -3.19 -0.10 -17.39
N ALA A 80 -4.18 0.80 -17.33
CA ALA A 80 -5.52 0.47 -16.84
C ALA A 80 -6.12 -0.73 -17.61
N GLY A 81 -6.62 -1.71 -16.86
CA GLY A 81 -7.25 -2.93 -17.40
C GLY A 81 -6.29 -3.93 -18.07
N ALA A 82 -4.98 -3.65 -18.13
CA ALA A 82 -4.00 -4.56 -18.74
C ALA A 82 -3.55 -5.68 -17.79
N GLY A 83 -3.84 -5.59 -16.50
CA GLY A 83 -3.38 -6.56 -15.51
C GLY A 83 -1.96 -6.30 -15.01
N ILE A 84 -1.64 -6.83 -13.83
CA ILE A 84 -0.38 -6.59 -13.12
C ILE A 84 0.85 -7.09 -13.90
N GLU A 85 0.68 -8.12 -14.72
CA GLU A 85 1.74 -8.72 -15.55
C GLU A 85 2.25 -7.78 -16.65
N ASN A 86 1.47 -6.75 -17.00
CA ASN A 86 1.84 -5.71 -17.95
C ASN A 86 2.33 -4.43 -17.26
N GLY A 87 2.55 -4.47 -15.95
CA GLY A 87 3.00 -3.33 -15.17
C GLY A 87 4.52 -3.15 -15.10
N VAL A 88 4.94 -1.94 -14.75
CA VAL A 88 6.31 -1.59 -14.43
C VAL A 88 6.52 -1.73 -12.92
N GLY A 89 7.56 -2.47 -12.53
CA GLY A 89 7.89 -2.78 -11.14
C GLY A 89 8.32 -4.24 -10.95
N PRO A 90 8.33 -4.75 -9.70
CA PRO A 90 7.93 -4.05 -8.48
C PRO A 90 8.95 -3.01 -8.01
N VAL A 91 8.46 -1.91 -7.44
CA VAL A 91 9.26 -1.00 -6.61
C VAL A 91 8.98 -1.36 -5.15
N THR A 92 10.00 -1.90 -4.48
CA THR A 92 9.91 -2.27 -3.07
C THR A 92 10.22 -1.07 -2.18
N VAL A 93 9.30 -0.73 -1.28
CA VAL A 93 9.45 0.34 -0.31
C VAL A 93 9.14 -0.15 1.10
N ASN A 94 9.91 0.33 2.08
CA ASN A 94 9.63 0.11 3.49
C ASN A 94 9.28 1.47 4.12
N LEU A 95 8.00 1.64 4.45
CA LEU A 95 7.49 2.93 4.93
C LEU A 95 7.60 3.02 6.44
N THR A 96 8.01 4.19 6.94
CA THR A 96 8.11 4.45 8.38
C THR A 96 6.72 4.70 8.97
N GLU A 97 6.46 4.15 10.15
CA GLU A 97 5.20 4.33 10.86
C GLU A 97 4.93 5.83 11.13
N ASN A 98 3.66 6.25 10.98
CA ASN A 98 3.21 7.64 11.20
C ASN A 98 3.83 8.68 10.26
N GLU A 99 4.47 8.26 9.17
CA GLU A 99 5.02 9.14 8.14
C GLU A 99 4.06 9.24 6.94
N THR A 100 4.12 10.36 6.22
CA THR A 100 3.29 10.63 5.05
C THR A 100 4.16 10.72 3.80
N TYR A 101 3.79 9.96 2.77
CA TYR A 101 4.54 9.81 1.54
C TYR A 101 3.74 10.23 0.30
N ILE A 102 4.46 10.74 -0.70
CA ILE A 102 3.99 10.84 -2.08
C ILE A 102 4.82 9.89 -2.95
N ALA A 103 4.17 9.12 -3.80
CA ALA A 103 4.80 8.33 -4.85
C ALA A 103 4.42 8.91 -6.21
N ILE A 104 5.42 9.22 -7.04
CA ILE A 104 5.22 9.85 -8.34
C ILE A 104 5.62 8.86 -9.43
N ALA A 105 4.63 8.41 -10.20
CA ALA A 105 4.84 7.62 -11.40
C ALA A 105 5.15 8.57 -12.57
N SER A 106 6.33 8.50 -13.17
CA SER A 106 6.76 9.41 -14.23
C SER A 106 7.52 8.68 -15.34
N GLY A 107 7.87 9.39 -16.41
CA GLY A 107 8.59 8.82 -17.55
C GLY A 107 7.67 8.25 -18.64
N ILE A 108 8.24 7.44 -19.53
CA ILE A 108 7.64 6.92 -20.76
C ILE A 108 7.77 5.39 -20.79
N VAL A 109 6.71 4.70 -21.19
CA VAL A 109 6.64 3.23 -21.37
C VAL A 109 6.77 2.86 -22.84
N SER A 110 6.27 3.71 -23.73
CA SER A 110 6.28 3.59 -25.18
C SER A 110 7.71 3.52 -25.73
N ALA A 111 7.95 2.56 -26.63
CA ALA A 111 9.25 2.36 -27.27
C ALA A 111 9.63 3.48 -28.26
N SER A 112 8.68 4.33 -28.66
CA SER A 112 8.89 5.43 -29.61
C SER A 112 7.84 6.53 -29.41
N GLY A 113 8.06 7.70 -30.02
CA GLY A 113 7.11 8.83 -29.98
C GLY A 113 7.47 9.95 -29.01
N TYR A 114 8.52 9.78 -28.20
CA TYR A 114 8.97 10.74 -27.18
C TYR A 114 10.47 11.02 -27.31
N ASP A 115 10.88 12.28 -27.13
CA ASP A 115 12.28 12.72 -27.12
C ASP A 115 12.48 13.87 -26.11
N PRO A 116 13.27 13.68 -25.03
CA PRO A 116 13.89 12.41 -24.63
C PRO A 116 12.83 11.42 -24.11
N ALA A 117 12.99 10.14 -24.45
CA ALA A 117 12.19 9.05 -23.87
C ALA A 117 12.80 8.59 -22.53
N SER A 118 12.60 9.37 -21.48
CA SER A 118 12.99 8.97 -20.11
C SER A 118 12.23 7.72 -19.69
N PRO A 119 12.89 6.64 -19.23
CA PRO A 119 12.21 5.41 -18.83
C PRO A 119 11.20 5.66 -17.70
N PHE A 120 10.11 4.90 -17.70
CA PHE A 120 9.13 4.95 -16.62
C PHE A 120 9.76 4.61 -15.27
N SER A 121 9.45 5.42 -14.24
CA SER A 121 9.91 5.25 -12.86
C SER A 121 8.78 5.52 -11.87
N LEU A 122 8.89 4.94 -10.67
CA LEU A 122 8.10 5.30 -9.50
C LEU A 122 9.04 5.77 -8.39
N GLU A 123 8.96 7.05 -8.05
CA GLU A 123 9.80 7.67 -7.03
C GLU A 123 8.98 8.01 -5.79
N VAL A 124 9.50 7.69 -4.60
CA VAL A 124 8.78 7.85 -3.32
C VAL A 124 9.49 8.85 -2.43
N PHE A 125 8.74 9.85 -1.95
CA PHE A 125 9.24 10.94 -1.12
C PHE A 125 8.48 10.98 0.21
N ALA A 126 9.21 11.13 1.32
CA ALA A 126 8.67 11.31 2.67
C ALA A 126 8.37 12.79 2.98
N GLY A 127 7.74 13.07 4.12
CA GLY A 127 7.48 14.44 4.59
C GLY A 127 6.37 15.16 3.84
N ALA A 128 5.49 14.41 3.17
CA ALA A 128 4.36 14.99 2.47
C ALA A 128 3.34 15.59 3.46
N ARG A 129 2.71 16.69 3.05
CA ARG A 129 1.73 17.41 3.89
C ARG A 129 0.34 17.24 3.32
N GLU A 130 -0.60 16.82 4.16
CA GLU A 130 -2.01 16.61 3.76
C GLU A 130 -2.80 17.92 3.69
N THR A 131 -2.32 18.98 4.34
CA THR A 131 -2.97 20.29 4.41
C THR A 131 -1.94 21.41 4.27
N ALA A 132 -2.37 22.61 3.87
CA ALA A 132 -1.51 23.79 3.93
C ALA A 132 -1.16 24.14 5.40
N VAL A 133 0.04 24.70 5.66
CA VAL A 133 0.25 25.45 6.92
C VAL A 133 -0.26 26.85 6.63
N GLU A 134 -1.05 27.42 7.52
CA GLU A 134 -1.33 28.86 7.53
C GLU A 134 -0.09 29.65 8.02
#